data_AF-A0A847WLC9-F1
#
_entry.id   AF-A0A847WLC9-F1
#
_cell.length_a   1.000
_cell.length_b   1.000
_cell.length_c   1.000
_cell.angle_alpha   90.00
_cell.angle_beta   90.00
_cell.angle_gamma   90.00
#
_symmetry.space_group_name_H-M   'P 1'
#
loop_
_entity.id
_entity.type
_entity.pdbx_description
1 polymer ?
#
loop_
_entity_poly.entity_id
_entity_poly.type
_entity_poly.pdbx_seq_one_letter_code
_entity_poly.pdbx_strand_id
1 'polypeptide(L)'
;MSIFEVIMLLCFGAAWPFSIYKSYKSKSTAGKSLVFLVILLTGYVAGILHKAFYSYDQVIYLYILNFCMVSVDTLLYIRNLKQETNTINQ
;
A
#
# COMPACT_ATOMS: atom_id res chain seq x y z
N MET A 1 -9.30 -21.25 -5.44
CA MET A 1 -9.53 -20.17 -4.43
C MET A 1 -9.07 -20.68 -3.08
N SER A 2 -7.96 -20.15 -2.55
CA SER A 2 -7.50 -20.51 -1.20
C SER A 2 -8.11 -19.54 -0.19
N ILE A 3 -8.94 -20.04 0.74
CA ILE A 3 -9.61 -19.20 1.76
C ILE A 3 -8.60 -18.41 2.60
N PHE A 4 -7.41 -18.99 2.83
CA PHE A 4 -6.32 -18.37 3.59
C PHE A 4 -5.72 -17.17 2.89
N GLU A 5 -5.64 -17.20 1.55
CA GLU A 5 -5.14 -16.09 0.75
C GLU A 5 -6.08 -14.90 0.80
N VAL A 6 -7.39 -15.16 0.72
CA VAL A 6 -8.43 -14.13 0.85
C VAL A 6 -8.35 -13.46 2.23
N ILE A 7 -8.26 -14.26 3.30
CA ILE A 7 -8.16 -13.74 4.67
C ILE A 7 -6.88 -12.91 4.83
N MET A 8 -5.75 -13.40 4.33
CA MET A 8 -4.47 -12.67 4.35
C MET A 8 -4.58 -11.30 3.67
N LEU A 9 -5.15 -11.24 2.47
CA LEU A 9 -5.33 -9.99 1.73
C LEU A 9 -6.36 -9.06 2.33
N LEU A 10 -7.37 -9.57 3.02
CA LEU A 10 -8.31 -8.77 3.80
C LEU A 10 -7.62 -8.14 5.01
N CYS A 11 -6.82 -8.92 5.74
CA CYS A 11 -6.03 -8.41 6.87
C CYS A 11 -5.02 -7.35 6.41
N PHE A 12 -4.29 -7.60 5.31
CA PHE A 12 -3.42 -6.59 4.72
C PHE A 12 -4.20 -5.38 4.20
N GLY A 13 -5.33 -5.62 3.54
CA GLY A 13 -6.23 -4.59 3.05
C GLY A 13 -6.68 -3.64 4.15
N ALA A 14 -7.03 -4.17 5.32
CA ALA A 14 -7.45 -3.40 6.48
C ALA A 14 -6.32 -2.58 7.14
N ALA A 15 -5.06 -2.98 6.97
CA ALA A 15 -3.92 -2.24 7.50
C ALA A 15 -3.70 -0.89 6.77
N TRP A 16 -4.04 -0.82 5.47
CA TRP A 16 -3.82 0.39 4.66
C TRP A 16 -4.70 1.57 5.06
N PRO A 17 -6.04 1.45 5.24
CA PRO A 17 -6.88 2.53 5.74
C PRO A 17 -6.36 3.13 7.06
N PHE A 18 -5.86 2.30 7.97
CA PHE A 18 -5.28 2.76 9.23
C PHE A 18 -3.98 3.53 9.00
N SER A 19 -3.10 3.02 8.12
CA SER A 19 -1.86 3.68 7.70
C SER A 19 -2.12 5.04 7.05
N ILE A 20 -3.09 5.11 6.13
CA ILE A 20 -3.50 6.32 5.42
C ILE A 20 -4.09 7.34 6.39
N TYR A 21 -5.00 6.92 7.27
CA TYR A 21 -5.61 7.80 8.27
C TYR A 21 -4.56 8.41 9.20
N LYS A 22 -3.61 7.60 9.67
CA LYS A 22 -2.49 8.08 10.50
C LYS A 22 -1.62 9.08 9.74
N SER A 23 -1.23 8.77 8.50
CA SER A 23 -0.44 9.69 7.65
C SER A 23 -1.19 11.00 7.36
N TYR A 24 -2.50 10.96 7.17
CA TYR A 24 -3.30 12.16 6.93
C TYR A 24 -3.40 13.04 8.19
N LYS A 25 -3.60 12.43 9.37
CA LYS A 25 -3.77 13.15 10.64
C LYS A 25 -2.44 13.66 11.21
N SER A 26 -1.37 12.88 11.14
CA SER A 26 -0.06 13.27 11.70
C SER A 26 0.64 14.33 10.86
N LYS A 27 0.39 14.37 9.54
CA LYS A 27 1.14 15.18 8.55
C LYS A 27 2.66 15.03 8.63
N SER A 28 3.15 14.01 9.32
CA SER A 28 4.58 13.71 9.48
C SER A 28 4.89 12.37 8.86
N THR A 29 6.05 12.28 8.21
CA THR A 29 6.58 11.04 7.65
C THR A 29 7.33 10.18 8.68
N ALA A 30 7.49 10.68 9.91
CA ALA A 30 8.26 10.04 10.96
C ALA A 30 7.73 8.62 11.29
N GLY A 31 8.62 7.64 11.19
CA GLY A 31 8.35 6.23 11.50
C GLY A 31 7.78 5.40 10.34
N LYS A 32 7.64 5.96 9.13
CA LYS A 32 7.15 5.25 7.96
C LYS A 32 8.20 5.23 6.85
N SER A 33 8.49 4.03 6.33
CA SER A 33 9.55 3.81 5.34
C SER A 33 8.99 3.79 3.94
N LEU A 34 9.38 4.77 3.11
CA LEU A 34 9.00 4.80 1.68
C LEU A 34 9.46 3.54 0.94
N VAL A 35 10.65 3.04 1.27
CA VAL A 35 11.22 1.81 0.72
C VAL A 35 10.30 0.62 0.99
N PHE A 36 9.74 0.53 2.20
CA PHE A 36 8.80 -0.53 2.54
C PHE A 36 7.53 -0.47 1.66
N LEU A 37 6.96 0.71 1.42
CA LEU A 37 5.80 0.87 0.54
C LEU A 37 6.12 0.49 -0.92
N VAL A 38 7.31 0.82 -1.42
CA VAL A 38 7.73 0.44 -2.76
C VAL A 38 7.91 -1.08 -2.89
N ILE A 39 8.51 -1.73 -1.90
CA ILE A 39 8.64 -3.20 -1.86
C ILE A 39 7.27 -3.88 -1.88
N LEU A 40 6.29 -3.32 -1.17
CA LEU A 40 4.92 -3.83 -1.20
C LEU A 40 4.28 -3.65 -2.58
N LEU A 41 4.43 -2.48 -3.21
CA LEU A 41 3.93 -2.24 -4.57
C LEU A 41 4.49 -3.27 -5.55
N THR A 42 5.80 -3.55 -5.52
CA THR A 42 6.41 -4.55 -6.41
C THR A 42 5.91 -5.96 -6.09
N GLY A 43 5.74 -6.30 -4.80
CA GLY A 43 5.15 -7.57 -4.38
C GLY A 43 3.72 -7.78 -4.87
N TYR A 44 2.86 -6.75 -4.75
CA TYR A 44 1.48 -6.82 -5.26
C TYR A 44 1.44 -6.95 -6.79
N VAL A 45 2.30 -6.24 -7.53
CA VAL A 45 2.40 -6.40 -8.99
C VAL A 45 2.80 -7.83 -9.37
N ALA A 46 3.81 -8.39 -8.70
CA ALA A 46 4.23 -9.77 -8.94
C ALA A 46 3.09 -10.77 -8.67
N GLY A 47 2.34 -10.59 -7.57
CA GLY A 47 1.17 -11.42 -7.25
C GLY A 47 0.05 -11.31 -8.29
N ILE A 48 -0.26 -10.08 -8.75
CA ILE A 48 -1.26 -9.84 -9.81
C ILE A 48 -0.83 -10.53 -11.11
N LEU A 49 0.43 -10.37 -11.53
CA LEU A 49 0.94 -11.00 -12.75
C LEU A 49 0.89 -12.54 -12.64
N HIS A 50 1.29 -13.10 -11.50
CA HIS A 50 1.23 -14.55 -11.28
C HIS A 50 -0.20 -15.08 -11.41
N LYS A 51 -1.19 -14.42 -10.78
CA LYS A 51 -2.61 -14.78 -10.92
C LYS A 51 -3.14 -14.56 -12.33
N ALA A 52 -2.73 -13.49 -13.00
CA ALA A 52 -3.18 -13.19 -14.37
C ALA A 52 -2.69 -14.23 -15.38
N PHE A 53 -1.45 -14.72 -15.24
CA PHE A 53 -0.86 -15.64 -16.23
C PHE A 53 -1.05 -17.14 -15.90
N TYR A 54 -1.11 -17.53 -14.63
CA TYR A 54 -1.06 -18.96 -14.24
C TYR A 54 -2.34 -19.49 -13.60
N SER A 55 -3.10 -18.68 -12.88
CA SER A 55 -4.31 -19.13 -12.17
C SER A 55 -5.24 -17.96 -11.87
N TYR A 56 -6.03 -17.58 -12.87
CA TYR A 56 -6.97 -16.47 -12.74
C TYR A 56 -8.09 -16.84 -11.77
N ASP A 57 -8.25 -16.01 -10.75
CA ASP A 57 -9.21 -16.25 -9.69
C ASP A 57 -9.69 -14.90 -9.10
N GLN A 58 -10.82 -14.87 -8.39
CA GLN A 58 -11.43 -13.63 -7.89
C GLN A 58 -10.55 -12.92 -6.83
N VAL A 59 -9.52 -13.61 -6.31
CA VAL A 59 -8.57 -13.04 -5.35
C VAL A 59 -7.75 -11.92 -6.00
N ILE A 60 -7.62 -11.91 -7.33
CA ILE A 60 -6.97 -10.83 -8.09
C ILE A 60 -7.58 -9.45 -7.79
N TYR A 61 -8.90 -9.35 -7.55
CA TYR A 61 -9.54 -8.09 -7.21
C TYR A 61 -9.08 -7.56 -5.84
N LEU A 62 -8.82 -8.44 -4.87
CA LEU A 62 -8.28 -8.07 -3.56
C LEU A 62 -6.82 -7.61 -3.66
N TYR A 63 -6.04 -8.25 -4.53
CA TYR A 63 -4.68 -7.80 -4.86
C TYR A 63 -4.67 -6.39 -5.46
N ILE A 64 -5.53 -6.14 -6.46
CA ILE A 64 -5.66 -4.83 -7.11
C ILE A 64 -6.12 -3.77 -6.08
N LEU A 65 -7.10 -4.11 -5.24
CA LEU A 65 -7.58 -3.21 -4.19
C LEU A 65 -6.45 -2.82 -3.21
N ASN A 66 -5.67 -3.80 -2.74
CA ASN A 66 -4.52 -3.56 -1.89
C ASN A 66 -3.47 -2.68 -2.59
N PHE A 67 -3.16 -2.98 -3.85
CA PHE A 67 -2.24 -2.19 -4.66
C PHE A 67 -2.69 -0.72 -4.76
N CYS A 68 -3.98 -0.47 -5.01
CA CYS A 68 -4.55 0.88 -5.05
C CYS A 68 -4.42 1.59 -3.69
N MET A 69 -4.72 0.91 -2.58
CA MET A 69 -4.61 1.50 -1.25
C MET A 69 -3.16 1.87 -0.91
N VAL A 70 -2.20 0.98 -1.16
CA VAL A 70 -0.77 1.25 -0.96
C VAL A 70 -0.30 2.40 -1.85
N SER A 71 -0.79 2.46 -3.09
CA SER A 71 -0.46 3.55 -4.02
C SER A 71 -0.93 4.90 -3.47
N VAL A 72 -2.17 4.98 -2.98
CA VAL A 72 -2.71 6.19 -2.35
C VAL A 72 -1.90 6.56 -1.11
N ASP A 73 -1.55 5.60 -0.28
CA ASP A 73 -0.73 5.80 0.91
C ASP A 73 0.68 6.32 0.56
N THR A 74 1.27 5.81 -0.52
CA THR A 74 2.57 6.23 -1.05
C THR A 74 2.51 7.67 -1.56
N LEU A 75 1.47 8.03 -2.32
CA LEU A 75 1.27 9.39 -2.82
C LEU A 75 1.08 10.38 -1.66
N LEU A 76 0.31 10.00 -0.65
CA LEU A 76 0.12 10.80 0.55
C LEU A 76 1.44 10.98 1.33
N TYR A 77 2.24 9.92 1.43
CA TYR A 77 3.58 10.00 2.03
C TYR A 77 4.48 10.98 1.28
N ILE A 78 4.57 10.89 -0.06
CA ILE A 78 5.41 11.79 -0.87
C ILE A 78 4.95 13.24 -0.70
N ARG A 79 3.63 13.47 -0.62
CA ARG A 79 3.07 14.80 -0.37
C ARG A 79 3.48 15.34 1.00
N ASN A 80 3.36 14.54 2.05
CA ASN A 80 3.77 14.92 3.40
C ASN A 80 5.28 15.15 3.49
N LEU A 81 6.08 14.31 2.83
CA LEU A 81 7.54 14.45 2.75
C LEU A 81 7.92 15.80 2.16
N LYS A 82 7.26 16.20 1.06
CA LYS A 82 7.47 17.52 0.45
C LYS A 82 7.15 18.66 1.42
N GLN A 83 6.07 18.55 2.19
CA GLN A 83 5.71 19.59 3.18
C GLN A 83 6.74 19.67 4.32
N GLU A 84 7.22 18.53 4.81
CA GLU A 84 8.24 18.44 5.86
C GLU A 84 9.60 19.01 5.39
N THR A 85 10.03 18.68 4.17
CA THR A 85 11.26 19.23 3.58
C THR A 85 11.19 20.74 3.34
N ASN A 86 10.03 21.31 3.02
CA ASN A 86 9.90 22.77 2.85
C ASN A 86 10.04 23.52 4.19
N THR A 87 9.59 22.93 5.30
CA THR A 87 9.75 23.52 6.64
C THR A 87 11.19 23.46 7.15
N ILE A 88 11.97 22.44 6.77
CA ILE A 88 13.39 22.30 7.18
C ILE A 88 14.32 23.25 6.39
N ASN A 89 13.93 23.64 5.18
CA ASN A 89 14.73 24.54 4.32
C ASN A 89 14.37 26.04 4.47
N GLN A 90 13.45 26.39 5.39
CA GLN A 90 13.18 27.78 5.81
C GLN A 90 13.90 28.07 7.12
#